data_AF-A0A0G0UV42-F1
#
_entry.id   AF-A0A0G0UV42-F1
#
_cell.length_a   1.000
_cell.length_b   1.000
_cell.length_c   1.000
_cell.angle_alpha   90.00
_cell.angle_beta   90.00
_cell.angle_gamma   90.00
#
_symmetry.space_group_name_H-M   'P 1'
#
loop_
_entity.id
_entity.type
_entity.pdbx_description
1 polymer ?
#
loop_
_entity_poly.entity_id
_entity_poly.type
_entity_poly.pdbx_seq_one_letter_code
_entity_poly.pdbx_strand_id
1 'polypeptide(L)'
;MIATFMFVWKNDIFTFFVTNLVIANYTASIFWYLFPNGVKRPIIKSRDFFSKILSKLYKIDKYDTNGFPSNHVFISIICSIFLSLVYPGQTYLFILTAGVIVISVVLVKQHYLIDVIGGTIWALGTYSLVRLLFMS
;
A
#
# COMPACT_ATOMS: atom_id res chain seq x y z
N MET A 1 1.25 3.43 -7.45
CA MET A 1 2.33 4.39 -7.16
C MET A 1 2.90 5.05 -8.41
N ILE A 2 3.65 4.37 -9.29
CA ILE A 2 4.29 5.02 -10.46
C ILE A 2 3.26 5.74 -11.36
N ALA A 3 2.19 5.04 -11.74
CA ALA A 3 1.10 5.66 -12.52
C ALA A 3 0.50 6.86 -11.79
N THR A 4 0.23 6.74 -10.49
CA THR A 4 -0.28 7.85 -9.66
C THR A 4 0.65 9.05 -9.66
N PHE A 5 1.97 8.84 -9.56
CA PHE A 5 2.95 9.92 -9.69
C PHE A 5 2.79 10.64 -11.03
N MET A 6 2.72 9.91 -12.15
CA MET A 6 2.57 10.51 -13.48
C MET A 6 1.26 11.31 -13.61
N PHE A 7 0.17 10.80 -13.06
CA PHE A 7 -1.16 11.42 -13.15
C PHE A 7 -1.36 12.62 -12.21
N VAL A 8 -0.69 12.62 -11.05
CA VAL A 8 -0.85 13.68 -10.04
C VAL A 8 0.23 14.77 -10.16
N TRP A 9 1.38 14.50 -10.80
CA TRP A 9 2.56 15.40 -10.86
C TRP A 9 2.26 16.86 -11.21
N LYS A 10 1.33 17.10 -12.14
CA LYS A 10 1.01 18.46 -12.63
C LYS A 10 -0.13 19.15 -11.87
N ASN A 11 -0.67 18.52 -10.82
CA ASN A 11 -1.79 19.06 -10.05
C ASN A 11 -1.29 19.73 -8.77
N ASP A 12 -2.00 20.75 -8.29
CA ASP A 12 -1.65 21.48 -7.06
C ASP A 12 -1.59 20.58 -5.82
N ILE A 13 -2.32 19.45 -5.83
CA ILE A 13 -2.29 18.47 -4.74
C ILE A 13 -1.04 17.57 -4.75
N PHE A 14 -0.11 17.73 -5.71
CA PHE A 14 1.05 16.85 -5.85
C PHE A 14 1.95 16.87 -4.61
N THR A 15 2.25 18.05 -4.07
CA THR A 15 3.05 18.17 -2.84
C THR A 15 2.33 17.50 -1.67
N PHE A 16 1.00 17.62 -1.59
CA PHE A 16 0.21 16.92 -0.58
C PHE A 16 0.31 15.39 -0.72
N PHE A 17 0.23 14.87 -1.95
CA PHE A 17 0.40 13.45 -2.25
C PHE A 17 1.78 12.93 -1.84
N VAL A 18 2.85 13.62 -2.25
CA VAL A 18 4.23 13.20 -1.94
C VAL A 18 4.49 13.28 -0.44
N THR A 19 4.08 14.36 0.23
CA THR A 19 4.25 14.48 1.68
C THR A 19 3.51 13.37 2.42
N ASN A 20 2.29 13.01 2.00
CA ASN A 20 1.57 11.89 2.60
C ASN A 20 2.29 10.55 2.41
N LEU A 21 2.80 10.28 1.19
CA LEU A 21 3.58 9.06 0.93
C LEU A 21 4.87 9.00 1.77
N VAL A 22 5.59 10.12 1.90
CA VAL A 22 6.81 10.20 2.70
C VAL A 22 6.49 9.95 4.18
N ILE A 23 5.49 10.63 4.72
CA ILE A 23 5.09 10.47 6.13
C ILE A 23 4.62 9.03 6.40
N ALA A 24 3.81 8.44 5.52
CA ALA A 24 3.34 7.07 5.68
C ALA A 24 4.48 6.05 5.66
N ASN A 25 5.38 6.14 4.68
CA ASN A 25 6.51 5.20 4.60
C ASN A 25 7.49 5.39 5.74
N TYR A 26 7.80 6.63 6.13
CA TYR A 26 8.77 6.91 7.18
C TYR A 26 8.26 6.44 8.56
N THR A 27 7.01 6.74 8.89
CA THR A 27 6.38 6.29 10.14
C THR A 27 6.23 4.76 10.19
N ALA A 28 5.86 4.11 9.08
CA ALA A 28 5.82 2.66 9.00
C ALA A 28 7.22 2.03 9.14
N SER A 29 8.25 2.65 8.55
CA SER A 29 9.64 2.19 8.66
C SER A 29 10.16 2.27 10.10
N ILE A 30 9.83 3.36 10.81
CA ILE A 30 10.12 3.47 12.25
C ILE A 30 9.40 2.37 13.03
N PHE A 31 8.13 2.11 12.71
CA PHE A 31 7.36 1.06 13.36
C PHE A 31 7.99 -0.32 13.15
N TRP A 32 8.34 -0.69 11.92
CA TRP A 32 9.00 -1.98 11.64
C TRP A 32 10.38 -2.10 12.29
N TYR A 33 11.12 -1.00 12.38
CA TYR A 33 12.40 -0.98 13.08
C TYR A 33 12.23 -1.27 14.58
N LEU A 34 11.23 -0.66 15.23
CA LEU A 34 10.95 -0.85 16.66
C LEU A 34 10.25 -2.18 16.97
N PHE A 35 9.39 -2.62 16.07
CA PHE A 35 8.58 -3.84 16.20
C PHE A 35 8.75 -4.73 14.95
N PRO A 36 9.89 -5.41 14.79
CA PRO A 36 10.12 -6.32 13.67
C PRO A 36 9.05 -7.40 13.64
N ASN A 37 8.32 -7.48 12.55
CA ASN A 37 7.19 -8.38 12.44
C ASN A 37 7.03 -8.87 11.00
N GLY A 38 6.43 -10.04 10.80
CA GLY A 38 6.49 -10.67 9.51
C GLY A 38 5.49 -11.76 9.21
N VAL A 39 5.48 -12.17 7.95
CA VAL A 39 4.52 -13.11 7.41
C VAL A 39 5.25 -14.38 6.98
N LYS A 40 4.91 -15.49 7.64
CA LYS A 40 5.48 -16.80 7.31
C LYS A 40 4.83 -17.33 6.04
N ARG A 41 5.51 -17.15 4.90
CA ARG A 41 5.00 -17.58 3.59
C ARG A 41 5.07 -19.11 3.42
N PRO A 42 4.08 -19.72 2.76
CA PRO A 42 4.08 -21.15 2.51
C PRO A 42 5.14 -21.54 1.46
N ILE A 43 5.69 -22.75 1.61
CA ILE A 43 6.55 -23.35 0.58
C ILE A 43 5.67 -23.80 -0.59
N ILE A 44 5.92 -23.23 -1.76
CA ILE A 44 5.20 -23.60 -2.99
C ILE A 44 5.80 -24.89 -3.55
N LYS A 45 5.05 -26.00 -3.46
CA LYS A 45 5.47 -27.32 -3.95
C LYS A 45 5.11 -27.57 -5.42
N SER A 46 4.06 -26.93 -5.91
CA SER A 46 3.59 -27.08 -7.30
C SER A 46 4.50 -26.36 -8.29
N ARG A 47 4.52 -26.83 -9.54
CA ARG A 47 5.32 -26.29 -10.65
C ARG A 47 4.46 -25.76 -11.82
N ASP A 48 3.15 -25.61 -11.61
CA ASP A 48 2.26 -25.01 -12.59
C ASP A 48 2.62 -23.53 -12.86
N PHE A 49 2.05 -22.96 -13.92
CA PHE A 49 2.36 -21.60 -14.36
C PHE A 49 2.12 -20.55 -13.27
N PHE A 50 0.99 -20.60 -12.57
CA PHE A 50 0.67 -19.64 -11.50
C PHE A 50 1.57 -19.84 -10.28
N SER A 51 1.89 -21.08 -9.93
CA SER A 51 2.85 -21.40 -8.87
C SER A 51 4.26 -20.86 -9.17
N LYS A 52 4.71 -20.88 -10.43
CA LYS A 52 5.98 -20.26 -10.84
C LYS A 52 5.95 -18.75 -10.68
N ILE A 53 4.86 -18.09 -11.08
CA ILE A 53 4.68 -16.65 -10.89
C ILE A 53 4.69 -16.29 -9.40
N LEU A 54 3.90 -17.01 -8.58
CA LEU A 54 3.81 -16.79 -7.15
C LEU A 54 5.17 -17.02 -6.45
N SER A 55 5.91 -18.05 -6.85
CA SER A 55 7.26 -18.30 -6.34
C SER A 55 8.24 -17.19 -6.70
N LYS A 56 8.14 -16.63 -7.92
CA LYS A 56 8.93 -15.47 -8.32
C LYS A 56 8.54 -14.23 -7.51
N LEU A 57 7.25 -14.01 -7.26
CA LEU A 57 6.76 -12.92 -6.42
C LEU A 57 7.35 -12.99 -5.00
N TYR A 58 7.31 -14.16 -4.36
CA TYR A 58 7.90 -14.37 -3.03
C TYR A 58 9.41 -14.14 -2.99
N LYS A 59 10.12 -14.37 -4.10
CA LYS A 59 11.57 -14.09 -4.21
C LYS A 59 11.87 -12.61 -4.39
N ILE A 60 11.04 -11.88 -5.13
CA ILE A 60 11.18 -10.42 -5.29
C ILE A 60 10.95 -9.75 -3.92
N ASP A 61 9.94 -10.20 -3.21
CA ASP A 61 9.55 -9.67 -1.91
C ASP A 61 10.21 -10.42 -0.75
N LYS A 62 11.45 -10.90 -0.90
CA LYS A 62 12.06 -11.91 -0.01
C LYS A 62 12.07 -11.53 1.48
N TYR A 63 12.14 -10.25 1.80
CA TYR A 63 12.24 -9.76 3.18
C TYR A 63 10.85 -9.76 3.83
N ASP A 64 10.71 -10.52 4.91
CA ASP A 64 9.45 -10.70 5.63
C ASP A 64 9.31 -9.78 6.83
N THR A 65 10.19 -8.80 7.04
CA THR A 65 10.24 -7.99 8.28
C THR A 65 9.26 -6.82 8.35
N ASN A 66 8.40 -6.67 7.33
CA ASN A 66 7.50 -5.52 7.16
C ASN A 66 6.03 -5.97 7.04
N GLY A 67 5.57 -6.85 7.93
CA GLY A 67 4.19 -7.38 7.91
C GLY A 67 3.12 -6.33 8.18
N PHE A 68 2.94 -5.97 9.46
CA PHE A 68 2.08 -4.94 9.99
C PHE A 68 2.84 -3.61 10.16
N PRO A 69 2.27 -2.46 9.74
CA PRO A 69 1.11 -2.32 8.84
C PRO A 69 1.50 -2.68 7.40
N SER A 70 0.57 -3.16 6.56
CA SER A 70 0.93 -3.54 5.18
C SER A 70 1.20 -2.33 4.28
N ASN A 71 2.40 -2.26 3.70
CA ASN A 71 2.80 -1.23 2.73
C ASN A 71 1.95 -1.24 1.45
N HIS A 72 1.71 -2.44 0.92
CA HIS A 72 0.88 -2.64 -0.25
C HIS A 72 -0.52 -2.05 -0.06
N VAL A 73 -1.08 -2.19 1.13
CA VAL A 73 -2.41 -1.70 1.48
C VAL A 73 -2.38 -0.18 1.60
N PHE A 74 -1.50 0.39 2.43
CA PHE A 74 -1.56 1.83 2.67
C PHE A 74 -1.20 2.65 1.42
N ILE A 75 -0.21 2.21 0.62
CA ILE A 75 0.12 2.88 -0.64
C ILE A 75 -1.05 2.81 -1.62
N SER A 76 -1.72 1.67 -1.73
CA SER A 76 -2.84 1.51 -2.67
C SER A 76 -4.03 2.41 -2.31
N ILE A 77 -4.34 2.51 -1.01
CA ILE A 77 -5.40 3.40 -0.51
C ILE A 77 -5.03 4.86 -0.73
N ILE A 78 -3.80 5.28 -0.36
CA ILE A 78 -3.33 6.65 -0.60
C ILE A 78 -3.40 6.98 -2.10
N CYS A 79 -2.90 6.10 -2.97
CA CYS A 79 -2.97 6.29 -4.42
C CYS A 79 -4.41 6.43 -4.90
N SER A 80 -5.34 5.62 -4.38
CA SER A 80 -6.75 5.70 -4.73
C SER A 80 -7.38 7.03 -4.33
N ILE A 81 -7.07 7.53 -3.13
CA ILE A 81 -7.58 8.82 -2.64
C ILE A 81 -7.13 9.95 -3.57
N PHE A 82 -5.83 10.08 -3.83
CA PHE A 82 -5.30 11.18 -4.64
C PHE A 82 -5.72 11.10 -6.10
N LEU A 83 -5.80 9.90 -6.69
CA LEU A 83 -6.37 9.74 -8.03
C LEU A 83 -7.83 10.15 -8.09
N SER A 84 -8.63 9.84 -7.07
CA SER A 84 -10.04 10.24 -6.99
C SER A 84 -10.21 11.75 -6.82
N LEU A 85 -9.26 12.43 -6.17
CA LEU A 85 -9.26 13.89 -6.07
C LEU A 85 -8.95 14.57 -7.41
N VAL A 86 -8.02 14.03 -8.20
CA VAL A 86 -7.69 14.59 -9.54
C VAL A 86 -8.76 14.20 -10.58
N TYR A 87 -9.32 13.00 -10.48
CA TYR A 87 -10.21 12.39 -11.47
C TYR A 87 -11.49 11.86 -10.80
N PRO A 88 -12.38 12.76 -10.32
CA PRO A 88 -13.56 12.37 -9.54
C PRO A 88 -14.52 11.45 -10.30
N GLY A 89 -14.62 11.60 -11.63
CA GLY A 89 -15.44 10.73 -12.49
C GLY A 89 -14.95 9.28 -12.56
N GLN A 90 -13.73 8.99 -12.11
CA GLN A 90 -13.11 7.66 -12.15
C GLN A 90 -12.89 7.08 -10.74
N THR A 91 -13.42 7.71 -9.69
CA THR A 91 -13.28 7.30 -8.28
C THR A 91 -13.57 5.81 -8.07
N TYR A 92 -14.65 5.29 -8.65
CA TYR A 92 -15.01 3.88 -8.52
C TYR A 92 -13.91 2.93 -9.05
N LEU A 93 -13.28 3.27 -10.18
CA LEU A 93 -12.18 2.49 -10.75
C LEU A 93 -10.97 2.45 -9.81
N PHE A 94 -10.62 3.56 -9.18
CA PHE A 94 -9.49 3.62 -8.26
C PHE A 94 -9.74 2.85 -6.98
N ILE A 95 -10.95 2.98 -6.41
CA ILE A 95 -11.37 2.22 -5.22
C ILE A 95 -11.35 0.72 -5.52
N LEU A 96 -11.92 0.30 -6.66
CA LEU A 96 -11.87 -1.11 -7.08
C LEU A 96 -10.44 -1.61 -7.22
N THR A 97 -9.57 -0.82 -7.87
CA THR A 97 -8.17 -1.21 -8.07
C THR A 97 -7.45 -1.38 -6.73
N ALA A 98 -7.63 -0.46 -5.80
CA ALA A 98 -7.09 -0.59 -4.45
C ALA A 98 -7.68 -1.81 -3.73
N GLY A 99 -8.99 -2.05 -3.82
CA GLY A 99 -9.65 -3.20 -3.24
C GLY A 99 -9.10 -4.53 -3.76
N VAL A 100 -8.88 -4.64 -5.08
CA VAL A 100 -8.26 -5.82 -5.69
C VAL A 100 -6.85 -6.05 -5.13
N ILE A 101 -6.04 -5.00 -4.98
CA ILE A 101 -4.70 -5.12 -4.40
C ILE A 101 -4.79 -5.58 -2.94
N VAL A 102 -5.67 -4.98 -2.13
CA VAL A 102 -5.87 -5.33 -0.72
C VAL A 102 -6.32 -6.78 -0.56
N ILE A 103 -7.25 -7.25 -1.39
CA ILE A 103 -7.71 -8.64 -1.36
C ILE A 103 -6.58 -9.57 -1.83
N SER A 104 -5.85 -9.18 -2.87
CA SER A 104 -4.79 -10.00 -3.45
C SER A 104 -3.71 -10.36 -2.44
N VAL A 105 -3.26 -9.41 -1.60
CA VAL A 105 -2.17 -9.68 -0.64
C VAL A 105 -2.54 -10.74 0.40
N VAL A 106 -3.82 -10.88 0.73
CA VAL A 106 -4.32 -11.93 1.63
C VAL A 106 -4.42 -13.27 0.88
N LEU A 107 -4.96 -13.25 -0.34
CA LEU A 107 -5.12 -14.44 -1.17
C LEU A 107 -3.77 -15.08 -1.50
N VAL A 108 -2.77 -14.27 -1.86
CA VAL A 108 -1.41 -14.73 -2.15
C VAL A 108 -0.56 -14.94 -0.89
N LYS A 109 -1.15 -14.86 0.31
CA LYS A 109 -0.47 -15.07 1.61
C LYS A 109 0.75 -14.16 1.81
N GLN A 110 0.70 -12.95 1.26
CA GLN A 110 1.71 -11.91 1.50
C GLN A 110 1.49 -11.19 2.83
N HIS A 111 0.23 -11.08 3.27
CA HIS A 111 -0.16 -10.40 4.49
C HIS A 111 -1.30 -11.12 5.22
N TYR A 112 -1.32 -11.02 6.54
CA TYR A 112 -2.45 -11.39 7.36
C TYR A 112 -3.54 -10.31 7.34
N LEU A 113 -4.75 -10.65 7.77
CA LEU A 113 -5.85 -9.69 7.84
C LEU A 113 -5.55 -8.50 8.78
N ILE A 114 -4.81 -8.74 9.87
CA ILE A 114 -4.42 -7.66 10.79
C ILE A 114 -3.50 -6.64 10.12
N ASP A 115 -2.61 -7.09 9.23
CA ASP A 115 -1.72 -6.21 8.46
C ASP A 115 -2.51 -5.31 7.51
N VAL A 116 -3.62 -5.83 6.95
CA VAL A 116 -4.55 -5.09 6.09
C VAL A 116 -5.30 -4.03 6.88
N ILE A 117 -5.80 -4.38 8.07
CA ILE A 117 -6.44 -3.41 8.97
C ILE A 117 -5.44 -2.33 9.35
N GLY A 118 -4.22 -2.73 9.72
CA GLY A 118 -3.11 -1.82 10.03
C GLY A 118 -2.80 -0.86 8.90
N GLY A 119 -2.62 -1.36 7.67
CA GLY A 119 -2.36 -0.53 6.49
C GLY A 119 -3.51 0.43 6.18
N THR A 120 -4.75 0.01 6.39
CA THR A 120 -5.93 0.88 6.20
C THR A 120 -5.93 2.02 7.20
N ILE A 121 -5.72 1.72 8.48
CA ILE A 121 -5.61 2.73 9.54
C ILE A 121 -4.43 3.66 9.27
N TRP A 122 -3.29 3.13 8.84
CA TRP A 122 -2.10 3.93 8.53
C TRP A 122 -2.34 4.91 7.39
N ALA A 123 -2.97 4.47 6.30
CA ALA A 123 -3.32 5.34 5.17
C ALA A 123 -4.24 6.48 5.58
N LEU A 124 -5.30 6.19 6.33
CA LEU A 124 -6.28 7.19 6.74
C LEU A 124 -5.70 8.14 7.80
N GLY A 125 -4.92 7.62 8.74
CA GLY A 125 -4.26 8.41 9.78
C GLY A 125 -3.22 9.38 9.21
N THR A 126 -2.37 8.91 8.31
CA THR A 126 -1.36 9.75 7.64
C THR A 126 -2.02 10.77 6.73
N TYR A 127 -3.03 10.39 5.94
CA TYR A 127 -3.82 11.35 5.16
C TYR A 127 -4.43 12.44 6.04
N SER A 128 -5.03 12.08 7.17
CA SER A 128 -5.65 13.04 8.10
C SER A 128 -4.61 13.98 8.72
N LEU A 129 -3.47 13.43 9.16
CA LEU A 129 -2.36 14.22 9.72
C LEU A 129 -1.82 15.22 8.70
N VAL A 130 -1.51 14.75 7.48
CA VAL A 130 -0.95 15.63 6.44
C VAL A 130 -1.98 16.66 6.01
N ARG A 131 -3.26 16.30 5.92
CA ARG A 131 -4.33 17.26 5.62
C ARG A 131 -4.35 18.42 6.61
N LEU A 132 -4.13 18.17 7.90
CA LEU A 132 -4.05 19.24 8.91
C LEU A 132 -2.87 20.19 8.67
N LEU A 133 -1.71 19.66 8.22
CA LEU A 133 -0.52 20.47 7.91
C LEU A 133 -0.68 21.37 6.68
N PHE A 134 -1.56 21.01 5.74
CA PHE A 134 -1.82 21.80 4.53
C PHE A 134 -3.04 22.72 4.65
N MET A 135 -3.82 22.59 5.72
CA MET A 135 -4.96 23.47 6.03
C MET A 135 -4.62 24.59 7.03
N SER A 136 -3.42 24.55 7.62
CA SER A 136 -2.84 25.62 8.46
C SER A 136 -2.07 26.63 7.62
#